data_AF-Q4PNK9-F1
#
_entry.id   AF-Q4PNK9-F1
#
_cell.length_a   1.000
_cell.length_b   1.000
_cell.length_c   1.000
_cell.angle_alpha   90.00
_cell.angle_beta   90.00
_cell.angle_gamma   90.00
#
_symmetry.space_group_name_H-M   'P 1'
#
loop_
_entity.id
_entity.type
_entity.pdbx_description
1 polymer ?
#
loop_
_entity_poly.entity_id
_entity_poly.type
_entity_poly.pdbx_seq_one_letter_code
_entity_poly.pdbx_strand_id
1 'polypeptide(L)'
;KRAKFEDAETSSKRAKYDERFYSNHERAEEEPMMADEPQLGPEDEDPLVVRTRKGRVRGITLTAATGKKVDAWFGIPYAQKPVGDLRFRHPRPAESWGDEILNTTTLPHSCVQIIDTVFGDFPGAMMWNPNTDMQEDCLFINIVTPRPRPKNAAVMLWVFGGGFYSGTATLDVYDPKILVSEENVVYVSMQYRVASLGFLFFDTPDVPGNAGLFDQLMALQWVKDNIAYFGGNPHNITLFGESAGAVSVSLHLLSPLSRNLFSQAIMQSGAATAPWAIISREESILRGIRLAEAVHCPHSRTDMGPMIECLRKKSPDELVNNEWGTLGICEFPFVPIIDGSFLDELPVRSLVHQNFKKTNILMGSNTEEGYYFILYYLTELFPKEENVGISREQYLQAVRELNPYVNDAGRQAIVFEYTDWLNPEDPIKNRNALDKMVGDYHFTCGVNEFAHRYAETGNNVFTYYYKHRSKNNPWPSWTGVMHADEINYVFGEPLNPGKNYSPEEVEFSKRLMRYWANFARSGNPSINPSGDSTKINWPVHTASGREYLSLAVNSSSIGHGLRVKECAFWQKYLPQLMAATNKPEPPKNCTNSAAPVKVPYEIFGVGVVIATGLAKTTWFKYII
;
A
#
# COMPACT_ATOMS: atom_id res chain seq x y z
N LYS A 1 45.09 47.34 12.61
CA LYS A 1 44.52 48.26 13.64
C LYS A 1 43.05 47.80 13.81
N ARG A 2 42.54 47.31 14.96
CA ARG A 2 42.23 48.00 16.25
C ARG A 2 41.48 49.33 16.01
N ALA A 3 40.32 49.66 16.59
CA ALA A 3 39.26 49.01 17.42
C ALA A 3 38.01 49.96 17.42
N LYS A 4 36.80 49.76 17.99
CA LYS A 4 36.11 48.73 18.83
C LYS A 4 35.22 47.80 17.93
N PHE A 5 34.16 47.03 18.28
CA PHE A 5 33.24 46.84 19.45
C PHE A 5 32.04 47.83 19.65
N GLU A 6 31.00 47.36 20.36
CA GLU A 6 29.65 47.97 20.59
C GLU A 6 28.81 48.23 19.29
N ASP A 7 27.51 47.95 19.19
CA ASP A 7 26.51 47.40 20.15
C ASP A 7 25.78 46.16 19.62
N ALA A 8 25.21 45.34 20.52
CA ALA A 8 24.45 44.13 20.17
C ALA A 8 23.35 43.80 21.19
N GLU A 9 22.23 44.54 21.22
CA GLU A 9 21.13 44.27 22.17
C GLU A 9 19.71 44.55 21.65
N THR A 10 19.23 43.82 20.63
CA THR A 10 17.78 43.58 20.39
C THR A 10 17.52 42.36 19.47
N SER A 11 18.09 41.18 19.77
CA SER A 11 17.72 39.94 19.04
C SER A 11 17.93 38.65 19.86
N SER A 12 17.35 38.56 21.07
CA SER A 12 17.32 37.30 21.83
C SER A 12 16.15 37.22 22.83
N LYS A 13 14.91 37.21 22.31
CA LYS A 13 13.69 36.87 23.08
C LYS A 13 12.70 36.01 22.27
N ARG A 14 13.19 34.99 21.57
CA ARG A 14 12.33 33.91 21.01
C ARG A 14 12.95 32.51 20.92
N ALA A 15 14.13 32.30 21.54
CA ALA A 15 14.82 31.01 21.58
C ALA A 15 15.19 30.66 23.04
N LYS A 16 14.19 30.33 23.86
CA LYS A 16 14.35 29.77 25.22
C LYS A 16 13.16 28.88 25.62
N TYR A 17 12.98 27.78 24.90
CA TYR A 17 12.13 26.67 25.34
C TYR A 17 12.61 25.26 24.91
N ASP A 18 13.62 25.16 24.04
CA ASP A 18 14.02 23.91 23.35
C ASP A 18 15.40 23.34 23.76
N GLU A 19 16.08 23.90 24.76
CA GLU A 19 17.39 23.42 25.25
C GLU A 19 17.30 22.94 26.71
N ARG A 20 16.60 21.81 26.93
CA ARG A 20 16.62 21.08 28.23
C ARG A 20 16.64 19.54 28.13
N PHE A 21 16.76 19.00 26.92
CA PHE A 21 17.29 17.66 26.69
C PHE A 21 18.61 17.81 25.91
N TYR A 22 19.52 16.85 26.04
CA TYR A 22 20.90 16.88 25.50
C TYR A 22 21.85 17.93 26.11
N SER A 23 22.16 17.81 27.41
CA SER A 23 23.54 18.00 27.88
C SER A 23 23.80 17.30 29.22
N ASN A 24 24.44 16.14 29.15
CA ASN A 24 25.31 15.56 30.17
C ASN A 24 25.92 14.28 29.61
N HIS A 25 27.16 14.38 29.13
CA HIS A 25 28.02 13.25 28.75
C HIS A 25 29.39 13.49 29.38
N GLU A 26 29.47 13.23 30.68
CA GLU A 26 30.76 12.94 31.31
C GLU A 26 31.14 11.48 31.04
N ARG A 27 32.44 11.23 31.03
CA ARG A 27 33.05 10.11 30.32
C ARG A 27 33.28 8.92 31.26
N ALA A 28 32.28 8.04 31.36
CA ALA A 28 32.46 6.69 31.88
C ALA A 28 32.80 5.72 30.73
N GLU A 29 33.80 4.87 30.93
CA GLU A 29 34.12 3.78 30.00
C GLU A 29 33.35 2.53 30.47
N GLU A 30 32.11 2.39 30.01
CA GLU A 30 31.31 1.18 30.21
C GLU A 30 31.57 0.18 29.08
N GLU A 31 31.83 -1.08 29.44
CA GLU A 31 31.98 -2.18 28.49
C GLU A 31 30.67 -2.44 27.73
N PRO A 32 30.72 -2.91 26.48
CA PRO A 32 29.50 -3.17 25.72
C PRO A 32 28.71 -4.32 26.36
N MET A 33 27.60 -3.99 27.04
CA MET A 33 26.58 -4.96 27.41
C MET A 33 26.20 -5.77 26.18
N MET A 34 26.52 -7.07 26.19
CA MET A 34 25.94 -8.00 25.24
C MET A 34 24.43 -7.99 25.45
N ALA A 35 23.66 -8.00 24.37
CA ALA A 35 22.24 -8.30 24.48
C ALA A 35 22.12 -9.74 24.99
N ASP A 36 21.46 -9.94 26.14
CA ASP A 36 21.22 -11.27 26.69
C ASP A 36 20.59 -12.17 25.62
N GLU A 37 21.25 -13.30 25.32
CA GLU A 37 20.59 -14.35 24.55
C GLU A 37 19.33 -14.78 25.34
N PRO A 38 18.18 -14.96 24.67
CA PRO A 38 16.94 -15.31 25.35
C PRO A 38 17.08 -16.71 25.95
N GLN A 39 17.43 -16.78 27.24
CA GLN A 39 17.54 -18.04 27.97
C GLN A 39 16.19 -18.75 27.93
N LEU A 40 16.17 -19.87 27.20
CA LEU A 40 15.08 -20.82 27.26
C LEU A 40 14.98 -21.33 28.70
N GLY A 41 13.80 -21.21 29.30
CA GLY A 41 13.52 -21.73 30.63
C GLY A 41 13.71 -23.25 30.71
N PRO A 42 13.79 -23.82 31.93
CA PRO A 42 13.90 -25.26 32.11
C PRO A 42 12.72 -26.00 31.44
N GLU A 43 12.96 -27.24 31.01
CA GLU A 43 12.11 -28.01 30.09
C GLU A 43 10.72 -28.42 30.65
N ASP A 44 10.34 -27.92 31.83
CA ASP A 44 9.06 -28.14 32.53
C ASP A 44 8.04 -26.99 32.39
N GLU A 45 8.38 -25.83 31.80
CA GLU A 45 7.40 -24.74 31.59
C GLU A 45 6.45 -25.01 30.39
N ASP A 46 5.17 -24.63 30.54
CA ASP A 46 4.15 -24.73 29.48
C ASP A 46 4.62 -23.98 28.22
N PRO A 47 4.90 -24.67 27.09
CA PRO A 47 5.47 -24.03 25.91
C PRO A 47 4.52 -23.02 25.27
N LEU A 48 3.21 -23.05 25.56
CA LEU A 48 2.25 -22.05 25.07
C LEU A 48 2.36 -20.72 25.83
N VAL A 49 2.98 -20.71 27.02
CA VAL A 49 3.33 -19.47 27.72
C VAL A 49 4.63 -18.92 27.15
N VAL A 50 4.58 -17.70 26.61
CA VAL A 50 5.73 -17.01 26.04
C VAL A 50 5.92 -15.66 26.74
N ARG A 51 7.16 -15.38 27.16
CA ARG A 51 7.52 -14.07 27.73
C ARG A 51 7.80 -13.08 26.61
N THR A 52 7.16 -11.92 26.67
CA THR A 52 7.42 -10.76 25.80
C THR A 52 8.07 -9.64 26.63
N ARG A 53 8.52 -8.56 25.99
CA ARG A 53 9.00 -7.35 26.69
C ARG A 53 7.91 -6.57 27.46
N LYS A 54 6.63 -6.97 27.36
CA LYS A 54 5.49 -6.31 28.03
C LYS A 54 4.73 -7.19 29.03
N GLY A 55 5.15 -8.45 29.18
CA GLY A 55 4.51 -9.44 30.06
C GLY A 55 4.42 -10.81 29.39
N ARG A 56 3.74 -11.76 30.03
CA ARG A 56 3.57 -13.13 29.50
C ARG A 56 2.28 -13.28 28.71
N VAL A 57 2.31 -14.02 27.61
CA VAL A 57 1.12 -14.41 26.82
C VAL A 57 0.95 -15.93 26.82
N ARG A 58 -0.29 -16.43 26.84
CA ARG A 58 -0.62 -17.86 26.64
C ARG A 58 -1.33 -18.07 25.32
N GLY A 59 -0.74 -18.89 24.46
CA GLY A 59 -1.29 -19.31 23.18
C GLY A 59 -2.14 -20.58 23.27
N ILE A 60 -2.48 -21.12 22.11
CA ILE A 60 -3.28 -22.35 21.92
C ILE A 60 -2.69 -23.20 20.79
N THR A 61 -2.67 -24.52 20.97
CA THR A 61 -2.34 -25.46 19.89
C THR A 61 -3.55 -25.67 18.99
N LEU A 62 -3.38 -25.44 17.70
CA LEU A 62 -4.40 -25.60 16.67
C LEU A 62 -4.01 -26.71 15.67
N THR A 63 -5.00 -27.20 14.94
CA THR A 63 -4.81 -28.16 13.85
C THR A 63 -5.17 -27.49 12.52
N ALA A 64 -4.28 -27.58 11.54
CA ALA A 64 -4.54 -27.16 10.16
C ALA A 64 -5.49 -28.15 9.46
N ALA A 65 -6.14 -27.75 8.37
CA ALA A 65 -7.01 -28.65 7.60
C ALA A 65 -6.26 -29.88 7.01
N THR A 66 -4.92 -29.81 6.89
CA THR A 66 -4.03 -30.93 6.53
C THR A 66 -3.77 -31.92 7.68
N GLY A 67 -4.34 -31.70 8.87
CA GLY A 67 -4.14 -32.53 10.07
C GLY A 67 -2.86 -32.23 10.86
N LYS A 68 -1.97 -31.38 10.33
CA LYS A 68 -0.77 -30.91 11.03
C LYS A 68 -1.11 -29.96 12.18
N LYS A 69 -0.26 -29.90 13.21
CA LYS A 69 -0.43 -29.00 14.36
C LYS A 69 0.49 -27.78 14.26
N VAL A 70 0.00 -26.67 14.78
CA VAL A 70 0.71 -25.40 14.96
C VAL A 70 0.38 -24.84 16.34
N ASP A 71 1.22 -23.97 16.88
CA ASP A 71 0.90 -23.21 18.10
C ASP A 71 0.65 -21.73 17.71
N ALA A 72 -0.38 -21.11 18.30
CA ALA A 72 -0.87 -19.80 17.90
C ALA A 72 -1.13 -18.88 19.10
N TRP A 73 -0.90 -17.57 18.91
CA TRP A 73 -1.22 -16.50 19.85
C TRP A 73 -2.00 -15.44 19.09
N PHE A 74 -3.26 -15.21 19.47
CA PHE A 74 -4.15 -14.26 18.83
C PHE A 74 -4.50 -13.13 19.78
N GLY A 75 -4.55 -11.89 19.26
CA GLY A 75 -4.90 -10.72 20.07
C GLY A 75 -3.80 -10.24 21.03
N ILE A 76 -2.53 -10.29 20.63
CA ILE A 76 -1.44 -9.69 21.43
C ILE A 76 -1.46 -8.16 21.24
N PRO A 77 -1.66 -7.34 22.30
CA PRO A 77 -1.65 -5.88 22.17
C PRO A 77 -0.22 -5.37 21.93
N TYR A 78 -0.04 -4.57 20.88
CA TYR A 78 1.25 -3.90 20.60
C TYR A 78 1.22 -2.39 20.91
N ALA A 79 0.03 -1.79 20.87
CA ALA A 79 -0.22 -0.37 21.18
C ALA A 79 -1.22 -0.18 22.32
N GLN A 80 -1.30 1.04 22.87
CA GLN A 80 -2.43 1.51 23.66
C GLN A 80 -3.68 1.63 22.77
N LYS A 81 -4.85 1.48 23.37
CA LYS A 81 -6.16 1.59 22.71
C LYS A 81 -6.34 3.00 22.11
N PRO A 82 -6.55 3.16 20.79
CA PRO A 82 -6.57 4.47 20.12
C PRO A 82 -7.92 5.22 20.30
N VAL A 83 -8.51 5.15 21.49
CA VAL A 83 -9.86 5.63 21.81
C VAL A 83 -9.86 7.05 22.38
N GLY A 84 -10.98 7.77 22.24
CA GLY A 84 -11.18 9.10 22.82
C GLY A 84 -10.11 10.09 22.35
N ASP A 85 -9.34 10.66 23.27
CA ASP A 85 -8.23 11.57 22.96
C ASP A 85 -7.10 10.93 22.14
N LEU A 86 -7.00 9.60 22.06
CA LEU A 86 -6.05 8.93 21.18
C LEU A 86 -6.59 8.68 19.75
N ARG A 87 -7.88 8.94 19.49
CA ARG A 87 -8.44 8.85 18.13
C ARG A 87 -7.75 9.85 17.20
N PHE A 88 -7.45 9.39 15.98
CA PHE A 88 -6.67 10.06 14.93
C PHE A 88 -5.19 10.35 15.24
N ARG A 89 -4.74 10.30 16.51
CA ARG A 89 -3.34 10.45 16.88
C ARG A 89 -2.52 9.20 16.50
N HIS A 90 -1.21 9.38 16.30
CA HIS A 90 -0.26 8.26 16.20
C HIS A 90 -0.31 7.39 17.48
N PRO A 91 -0.15 6.07 17.35
CA PRO A 91 -0.24 5.14 18.46
C PRO A 91 0.84 5.38 19.52
N ARG A 92 0.61 4.84 20.72
CA ARG A 92 1.59 4.75 21.80
C ARG A 92 1.85 3.27 22.11
N PRO A 93 3.08 2.86 22.47
CA PRO A 93 3.37 1.44 22.77
C PRO A 93 2.48 0.91 23.90
N ALA A 94 2.03 -0.33 23.78
CA ALA A 94 1.21 -0.98 24.83
C ALA A 94 1.88 -0.88 26.20
N GLU A 95 1.07 -0.76 27.25
CA GLU A 95 1.56 -0.79 28.63
C GLU A 95 2.00 -2.21 29.03
N SER A 96 2.73 -2.33 30.13
CA SER A 96 3.10 -3.62 30.68
C SER A 96 1.93 -4.17 31.49
N TRP A 97 1.52 -5.42 31.25
CA TRP A 97 0.56 -6.13 32.11
C TRP A 97 1.25 -6.88 33.26
N GLY A 98 2.53 -6.57 33.51
CA GLY A 98 3.29 -7.03 34.68
C GLY A 98 3.45 -8.55 34.71
N ASP A 99 3.14 -9.13 35.86
CA ASP A 99 3.25 -10.58 36.10
C ASP A 99 2.06 -11.39 35.55
N GLU A 100 1.00 -10.74 35.06
CA GLU A 100 -0.15 -11.45 34.50
C GLU A 100 0.22 -12.28 33.26
N ILE A 101 -0.53 -13.35 33.02
CA ILE A 101 -0.44 -14.16 31.79
C ILE A 101 -1.69 -13.87 30.96
N LEU A 102 -1.55 -12.99 29.96
CA LEU A 102 -2.64 -12.65 29.06
C LEU A 102 -2.98 -13.87 28.19
N ASN A 103 -4.22 -14.35 28.24
CA ASN A 103 -4.67 -15.45 27.38
C ASN A 103 -4.95 -14.90 25.97
N THR A 104 -4.10 -15.25 25.03
CA THR A 104 -4.11 -14.79 23.63
C THR A 104 -4.57 -15.95 22.74
N THR A 105 -5.82 -16.38 22.92
CA THR A 105 -6.36 -17.62 22.31
C THR A 105 -7.59 -17.39 21.42
N THR A 106 -8.01 -16.13 21.26
CA THR A 106 -9.18 -15.69 20.50
C THR A 106 -8.76 -14.63 19.49
N LEU A 107 -9.34 -14.66 18.28
CA LEU A 107 -9.07 -13.62 17.28
C LEU A 107 -9.49 -12.23 17.83
N PRO A 108 -8.69 -11.17 17.58
CA PRO A 108 -8.98 -9.83 18.06
C PRO A 108 -10.17 -9.20 17.33
N HIS A 109 -10.67 -8.09 17.90
CA HIS A 109 -11.60 -7.20 17.20
C HIS A 109 -11.01 -6.73 15.86
N SER A 110 -11.90 -6.52 14.90
CA SER A 110 -11.58 -5.80 13.66
C SER A 110 -11.62 -4.29 13.93
N CYS A 111 -10.83 -3.49 13.22
CA CYS A 111 -10.96 -2.03 13.32
C CYS A 111 -12.29 -1.57 12.68
N VAL A 112 -12.94 -0.56 13.24
CA VAL A 112 -14.21 -0.05 12.70
C VAL A 112 -14.05 0.45 11.26
N GLN A 113 -14.95 -0.01 10.40
CA GLN A 113 -14.96 0.16 8.95
C GLN A 113 -16.40 0.01 8.43
N ILE A 114 -16.64 0.33 7.17
CA ILE A 114 -17.92 -0.02 6.53
C ILE A 114 -18.00 -1.53 6.26
N ILE A 115 -19.22 -2.08 6.29
CA ILE A 115 -19.51 -3.45 5.86
C ILE A 115 -20.07 -3.38 4.44
N ASP A 116 -19.52 -4.17 3.52
CA ASP A 116 -20.10 -4.33 2.18
C ASP A 116 -21.40 -5.13 2.27
N THR A 117 -22.48 -4.53 1.80
CA THR A 117 -23.80 -5.16 1.68
C THR A 117 -24.37 -5.06 0.25
N VAL A 118 -23.58 -4.59 -0.74
CA VAL A 118 -24.04 -4.28 -2.11
C VAL A 118 -24.56 -5.54 -2.81
N PHE A 119 -23.94 -6.70 -2.56
CA PHE A 119 -24.39 -7.99 -3.08
C PHE A 119 -25.05 -8.90 -2.03
N GLY A 120 -25.42 -8.35 -0.86
CA GLY A 120 -26.03 -9.10 0.24
C GLY A 120 -25.15 -10.26 0.72
N ASP A 121 -25.78 -11.40 1.02
CA ASP A 121 -25.11 -12.62 1.52
C ASP A 121 -24.29 -13.38 0.43
N PHE A 122 -23.76 -12.68 -0.57
CA PHE A 122 -22.99 -13.27 -1.65
C PHE A 122 -21.55 -13.62 -1.19
N PRO A 123 -21.13 -14.91 -1.21
CA PRO A 123 -19.87 -15.32 -0.59
C PRO A 123 -18.60 -14.63 -1.13
N GLY A 124 -18.57 -14.29 -2.42
CA GLY A 124 -17.42 -13.60 -3.04
C GLY A 124 -17.25 -12.14 -2.61
N ALA A 125 -18.28 -11.56 -1.98
CA ALA A 125 -18.22 -10.26 -1.31
C ALA A 125 -18.01 -10.45 0.20
N MET A 126 -18.86 -11.27 0.85
CA MET A 126 -18.81 -11.53 2.29
C MET A 126 -17.44 -11.98 2.81
N MET A 127 -16.65 -12.71 2.02
CA MET A 127 -15.32 -13.19 2.43
C MET A 127 -14.32 -12.07 2.78
N TRP A 128 -14.61 -10.82 2.41
CA TRP A 128 -13.78 -9.65 2.72
C TRP A 128 -14.34 -8.79 3.87
N ASN A 129 -15.57 -9.05 4.33
CA ASN A 129 -16.18 -8.35 5.46
C ASN A 129 -15.58 -8.83 6.80
N PRO A 130 -15.51 -7.96 7.82
CA PRO A 130 -14.94 -8.32 9.13
C PRO A 130 -15.69 -9.49 9.77
N ASN A 131 -14.95 -10.55 10.10
CA ASN A 131 -15.45 -11.78 10.75
C ASN A 131 -15.31 -11.77 12.29
N THR A 132 -14.95 -10.62 12.88
CA THR A 132 -14.93 -10.37 14.33
C THR A 132 -15.52 -8.99 14.63
N ASP A 133 -16.02 -8.81 15.86
CA ASP A 133 -16.63 -7.55 16.31
C ASP A 133 -15.74 -6.34 15.99
N MET A 134 -16.36 -5.27 15.49
CA MET A 134 -15.66 -4.03 15.13
C MET A 134 -15.52 -3.11 16.35
N GLN A 135 -14.29 -2.70 16.68
CA GLN A 135 -14.01 -1.74 17.77
C GLN A 135 -12.82 -0.83 17.41
N GLU A 136 -12.76 0.35 18.04
CA GLU A 136 -11.54 1.18 17.98
C GLU A 136 -10.38 0.54 18.76
N ASP A 137 -10.70 -0.26 19.78
CA ASP A 137 -9.75 -1.14 20.46
C ASP A 137 -9.45 -2.37 19.57
N CYS A 138 -8.63 -2.15 18.55
CA CYS A 138 -8.27 -3.15 17.54
C CYS A 138 -6.75 -3.35 17.34
N LEU A 139 -5.86 -2.63 18.02
CA LEU A 139 -4.41 -2.63 17.72
C LEU A 139 -3.65 -3.85 18.26
N PHE A 140 -3.88 -4.99 17.62
CA PHE A 140 -3.38 -6.31 17.99
C PHE A 140 -2.52 -6.98 16.90
N ILE A 141 -1.67 -7.91 17.34
CA ILE A 141 -0.90 -8.84 16.51
C ILE A 141 -1.39 -10.28 16.73
N ASN A 142 -1.35 -11.07 15.67
CA ASN A 142 -1.54 -12.52 15.68
C ASN A 142 -0.23 -13.21 15.26
N ILE A 143 0.15 -14.32 15.91
CA ILE A 143 1.36 -15.11 15.61
C ILE A 143 0.98 -16.58 15.49
N VAL A 144 1.52 -17.28 14.49
CA VAL A 144 1.38 -18.74 14.34
C VAL A 144 2.74 -19.36 14.00
N THR A 145 3.16 -20.34 14.81
CA THR A 145 4.47 -21.02 14.70
C THR A 145 4.28 -22.50 14.35
N PRO A 146 5.15 -23.10 13.54
CA PRO A 146 5.08 -24.53 13.25
C PRO A 146 5.45 -25.34 14.50
N ARG A 147 5.00 -26.60 14.57
CA ARG A 147 5.27 -27.49 15.69
C ARG A 147 6.07 -28.72 15.23
N PRO A 148 7.22 -29.05 15.84
CA PRO A 148 7.86 -28.39 16.99
C PRO A 148 8.33 -26.95 16.67
N ARG A 149 8.36 -26.09 17.69
CA ARG A 149 8.76 -24.68 17.55
C ARG A 149 10.18 -24.58 16.95
N PRO A 150 10.39 -23.79 15.90
CA PRO A 150 11.71 -23.58 15.33
C PRO A 150 12.56 -22.71 16.27
N LYS A 151 13.89 -22.72 16.10
CA LYS A 151 14.79 -21.86 16.88
C LYS A 151 15.05 -20.49 16.25
N ASN A 152 14.99 -20.39 14.92
CA ASN A 152 15.39 -19.19 14.17
C ASN A 152 14.81 -19.17 12.74
N ALA A 153 13.51 -19.48 12.59
CA ALA A 153 12.86 -19.58 11.28
C ALA A 153 12.65 -18.21 10.61
N ALA A 154 12.51 -18.20 9.28
CA ALA A 154 12.08 -17.01 8.56
C ALA A 154 10.67 -16.57 9.03
N VAL A 155 10.48 -15.26 9.16
CA VAL A 155 9.22 -14.66 9.59
C VAL A 155 8.52 -14.06 8.38
N MET A 156 7.26 -14.42 8.15
CA MET A 156 6.39 -13.81 7.15
C MET A 156 5.34 -12.96 7.86
N LEU A 157 5.33 -11.66 7.62
CA LEU A 157 4.48 -10.69 8.31
C LEU A 157 3.46 -10.09 7.33
N TRP A 158 2.19 -10.50 7.48
CA TRP A 158 1.06 -10.07 6.65
C TRP A 158 0.51 -8.69 7.04
N VAL A 159 0.33 -7.85 6.03
CA VAL A 159 -0.41 -6.59 6.07
C VAL A 159 -1.57 -6.69 5.07
N PHE A 160 -2.81 -6.60 5.53
CA PHE A 160 -3.99 -6.82 4.69
C PHE A 160 -4.30 -5.65 3.73
N GLY A 161 -5.05 -5.97 2.67
CA GLY A 161 -5.63 -5.00 1.72
C GLY A 161 -7.04 -4.53 2.12
N GLY A 162 -7.63 -3.65 1.31
CA GLY A 162 -8.95 -3.05 1.57
C GLY A 162 -9.03 -1.54 1.31
N GLY A 163 -8.34 -1.04 0.28
CA GLY A 163 -8.38 0.37 -0.14
C GLY A 163 -8.00 1.41 0.95
N PHE A 164 -7.34 0.98 2.03
CA PHE A 164 -7.17 1.74 3.30
C PHE A 164 -8.44 2.08 4.07
N TYR A 165 -9.65 1.70 3.62
CA TYR A 165 -10.93 1.96 4.30
C TYR A 165 -11.54 0.73 4.98
N SER A 166 -11.11 -0.48 4.61
CA SER A 166 -11.58 -1.76 5.14
C SER A 166 -10.43 -2.78 5.27
N GLY A 167 -10.76 -3.99 5.69
CA GLY A 167 -9.86 -5.12 5.87
C GLY A 167 -9.63 -5.47 7.34
N THR A 168 -9.23 -6.71 7.59
CA THR A 168 -8.86 -7.20 8.94
C THR A 168 -7.92 -8.39 8.85
N ALA A 169 -7.02 -8.53 9.82
CA ALA A 169 -6.03 -9.60 9.91
C ALA A 169 -6.62 -10.97 10.35
N THR A 170 -7.94 -11.06 10.48
CA THR A 170 -8.69 -12.21 11.02
C THR A 170 -9.47 -13.03 9.98
N LEU A 171 -9.57 -12.56 8.73
CA LEU A 171 -10.35 -13.22 7.67
C LEU A 171 -9.89 -14.66 7.42
N ASP A 172 -10.85 -15.56 7.17
CA ASP A 172 -10.60 -16.99 6.90
C ASP A 172 -9.66 -17.23 5.71
N VAL A 173 -9.66 -16.34 4.72
CA VAL A 173 -8.77 -16.40 3.55
C VAL A 173 -7.30 -16.08 3.89
N TYR A 174 -7.05 -15.47 5.05
CA TYR A 174 -5.72 -15.23 5.62
C TYR A 174 -5.33 -16.28 6.67
N ASP A 175 -5.99 -17.45 6.74
CA ASP A 175 -5.68 -18.52 7.68
C ASP A 175 -4.26 -19.08 7.45
N PRO A 176 -3.29 -18.82 8.35
CA PRO A 176 -1.91 -19.18 8.12
C PRO A 176 -1.59 -20.63 8.49
N LYS A 177 -2.53 -21.38 9.08
CA LYS A 177 -2.25 -22.71 9.66
C LYS A 177 -1.68 -23.70 8.62
N ILE A 178 -2.10 -23.58 7.36
CA ILE A 178 -1.59 -24.42 6.26
C ILE A 178 -0.20 -23.93 5.84
N LEU A 179 -0.06 -22.67 5.39
CA LEU A 179 1.24 -22.07 5.04
C LEU A 179 2.34 -22.35 6.09
N VAL A 180 2.06 -22.09 7.37
CA VAL A 180 3.00 -22.33 8.48
C VAL A 180 3.43 -23.80 8.59
N SER A 181 2.49 -24.75 8.48
CA SER A 181 2.76 -26.17 8.71
C SER A 181 3.25 -26.94 7.47
N GLU A 182 3.04 -26.40 6.27
CA GLU A 182 3.65 -26.89 5.03
C GLU A 182 5.05 -26.30 4.78
N GLU A 183 5.25 -25.01 5.08
CA GLU A 183 6.49 -24.30 4.75
C GLU A 183 7.46 -24.08 5.92
N ASN A 184 7.08 -24.37 7.17
CA ASN A 184 7.94 -24.21 8.34
C ASN A 184 8.51 -22.77 8.50
N VAL A 185 7.61 -21.79 8.38
CA VAL A 185 7.86 -20.36 8.60
C VAL A 185 7.05 -19.88 9.81
N VAL A 186 7.53 -18.86 10.53
CA VAL A 186 6.71 -18.18 11.56
C VAL A 186 5.86 -17.13 10.86
N TYR A 187 4.54 -17.26 10.97
CA TYR A 187 3.60 -16.26 10.46
C TYR A 187 3.27 -15.23 11.53
N VAL A 188 3.12 -13.99 11.11
CA VAL A 188 2.59 -12.89 11.90
C VAL A 188 1.58 -12.13 11.05
N SER A 189 0.47 -11.66 11.63
CA SER A 189 -0.36 -10.61 11.03
C SER A 189 -0.65 -9.50 12.04
N MET A 190 -0.92 -8.30 11.52
CA MET A 190 -1.17 -7.10 12.32
C MET A 190 -2.50 -6.44 11.96
N GLN A 191 -3.23 -5.97 12.97
CA GLN A 191 -4.29 -4.97 12.80
C GLN A 191 -3.68 -3.58 12.71
N TYR A 192 -4.27 -2.70 11.89
CA TYR A 192 -3.94 -1.28 11.82
C TYR A 192 -5.22 -0.47 11.55
N ARG A 193 -5.30 0.79 12.01
CA ARG A 193 -6.50 1.61 11.76
C ARG A 193 -6.67 1.92 10.27
N VAL A 194 -7.89 1.74 9.79
CA VAL A 194 -8.36 2.05 8.45
C VAL A 194 -9.26 3.29 8.47
N ALA A 195 -9.73 3.72 7.30
CA ALA A 195 -10.69 4.80 7.10
C ALA A 195 -10.22 6.14 7.69
N SER A 196 -11.12 7.08 7.96
CA SER A 196 -10.79 8.34 8.66
C SER A 196 -10.10 8.11 10.02
N LEU A 197 -10.44 7.03 10.73
CA LEU A 197 -9.85 6.66 12.02
C LEU A 197 -8.32 6.44 11.94
N GLY A 198 -7.82 5.96 10.80
CA GLY A 198 -6.40 5.75 10.51
C GLY A 198 -5.74 6.82 9.63
N PHE A 199 -6.51 7.54 8.81
CA PHE A 199 -5.96 8.37 7.71
C PHE A 199 -6.49 9.81 7.62
N LEU A 200 -7.31 10.27 8.58
CA LEU A 200 -7.69 11.68 8.68
C LEU A 200 -6.46 12.57 8.96
N PHE A 201 -6.38 13.71 8.25
CA PHE A 201 -5.27 14.66 8.33
C PHE A 201 -5.78 16.11 8.35
N PHE A 202 -5.28 16.91 9.29
CA PHE A 202 -5.58 18.35 9.39
C PHE A 202 -4.34 19.25 9.54
N ASP A 203 -3.13 18.72 9.30
CA ASP A 203 -1.87 19.45 9.54
C ASP A 203 -1.73 20.00 10.97
N THR A 204 -2.20 19.20 11.95
CA THR A 204 -2.07 19.49 13.39
C THR A 204 -1.36 18.33 14.10
N PRO A 205 -0.67 18.56 15.24
CA PRO A 205 -0.09 17.48 16.05
C PRO A 205 -1.12 16.45 16.56
N ASP A 206 -2.39 16.82 16.56
CA ASP A 206 -3.52 16.06 17.10
C ASP A 206 -4.25 15.23 16.05
N VAL A 207 -4.16 15.61 14.78
CA VAL A 207 -4.63 14.87 13.61
C VAL A 207 -3.55 14.96 12.50
N PRO A 208 -2.40 14.28 12.69
CA PRO A 208 -1.20 14.42 11.86
C PRO A 208 -1.22 13.58 10.58
N GLY A 209 -2.29 12.80 10.33
CA GLY A 209 -2.35 11.83 9.23
C GLY A 209 -1.48 10.59 9.46
N ASN A 210 -1.55 9.65 8.52
CA ASN A 210 -0.77 8.41 8.49
C ASN A 210 -0.86 7.51 9.75
N ALA A 211 -1.85 7.69 10.63
CA ALA A 211 -1.93 6.96 11.90
C ALA A 211 -1.96 5.43 11.70
N GLY A 212 -2.62 4.93 10.65
CA GLY A 212 -2.58 3.52 10.25
C GLY A 212 -1.20 3.03 9.81
N LEU A 213 -0.34 3.87 9.22
CA LEU A 213 1.04 3.51 8.89
C LEU A 213 1.95 3.54 10.12
N PHE A 214 1.67 4.40 11.11
CA PHE A 214 2.36 4.38 12.40
C PHE A 214 1.91 3.21 13.29
N ASP A 215 0.67 2.74 13.16
CA ASP A 215 0.19 1.48 13.73
C ASP A 215 1.02 0.31 13.18
N GLN A 216 1.14 0.21 11.85
CA GLN A 216 1.99 -0.80 11.20
C GLN A 216 3.48 -0.68 11.59
N LEU A 217 4.02 0.54 11.68
CA LEU A 217 5.39 0.78 12.16
C LEU A 217 5.61 0.27 13.59
N MET A 218 4.63 0.48 14.49
CA MET A 218 4.70 0.04 15.87
C MET A 218 4.56 -1.48 15.99
N ALA A 219 3.71 -2.10 15.16
CA ALA A 219 3.63 -3.55 15.03
C ALA A 219 4.95 -4.15 14.50
N LEU A 220 5.59 -3.53 13.50
CA LEU A 220 6.92 -3.93 13.02
C LEU A 220 7.99 -3.87 14.12
N GLN A 221 8.01 -2.79 14.90
CA GLN A 221 8.93 -2.65 16.04
C GLN A 221 8.65 -3.73 17.09
N TRP A 222 7.38 -4.01 17.41
CA TRP A 222 7.00 -5.08 18.33
C TRP A 222 7.50 -6.45 17.86
N VAL A 223 7.32 -6.78 16.57
CA VAL A 223 7.82 -8.06 16.01
C VAL A 223 9.34 -8.12 16.07
N LYS A 224 10.03 -7.04 15.66
CA LYS A 224 11.49 -6.93 15.73
C LYS A 224 12.03 -7.19 17.14
N ASP A 225 11.29 -6.76 18.17
CA ASP A 225 11.68 -6.84 19.56
C ASP A 225 11.33 -8.17 20.27
N ASN A 226 10.37 -8.95 19.74
CA ASN A 226 9.79 -10.10 20.45
C ASN A 226 9.75 -11.42 19.66
N ILE A 227 9.89 -11.43 18.33
CA ILE A 227 9.59 -12.64 17.54
C ILE A 227 10.54 -13.83 17.80
N ALA A 228 11.73 -13.56 18.34
CA ALA A 228 12.68 -14.58 18.81
C ALA A 228 12.06 -15.52 19.86
N TYR A 229 11.24 -15.02 20.78
CA TYR A 229 10.59 -15.83 21.82
C TYR A 229 9.56 -16.83 21.25
N PHE A 230 9.10 -16.61 20.01
CA PHE A 230 8.17 -17.47 19.27
C PHE A 230 8.88 -18.37 18.23
N GLY A 231 10.22 -18.32 18.17
CA GLY A 231 11.06 -19.13 17.28
C GLY A 231 11.40 -18.49 15.92
N GLY A 232 11.00 -17.24 15.70
CA GLY A 232 11.23 -16.50 14.47
C GLY A 232 12.51 -15.64 14.51
N ASN A 233 13.15 -15.46 13.37
CA ASN A 233 14.39 -14.70 13.22
C ASN A 233 14.12 -13.19 13.08
N PRO A 234 14.48 -12.33 14.05
CA PRO A 234 14.28 -10.88 13.95
C PRO A 234 15.18 -10.21 12.88
N HIS A 235 16.12 -10.94 12.27
CA HIS A 235 16.95 -10.50 11.14
C HIS A 235 16.52 -11.14 9.80
N ASN A 236 15.47 -11.98 9.79
CA ASN A 236 14.88 -12.50 8.55
C ASN A 236 13.34 -12.36 8.57
N ILE A 237 12.89 -11.11 8.62
CA ILE A 237 11.47 -10.73 8.53
C ILE A 237 11.17 -10.31 7.10
N THR A 238 10.22 -10.99 6.46
CA THR A 238 9.68 -10.62 5.16
C THR A 238 8.30 -10.03 5.35
N LEU A 239 8.16 -8.74 5.02
CA LEU A 239 6.85 -8.10 4.89
C LEU A 239 6.15 -8.67 3.66
N PHE A 240 4.87 -9.02 3.77
CA PHE A 240 4.02 -9.30 2.62
C PHE A 240 2.62 -8.73 2.79
N GLY A 241 2.01 -8.34 1.68
CA GLY A 241 0.68 -7.76 1.66
C GLY A 241 0.13 -7.70 0.24
N GLU A 242 -1.18 -7.49 0.14
CA GLU A 242 -1.93 -7.39 -1.11
C GLU A 242 -2.70 -6.06 -1.16
N SER A 243 -2.96 -5.50 -2.34
CA SER A 243 -3.69 -4.25 -2.54
C SER A 243 -3.13 -3.10 -1.68
N ALA A 244 -3.94 -2.48 -0.81
CA ALA A 244 -3.50 -1.45 0.14
C ALA A 244 -2.44 -1.95 1.15
N GLY A 245 -2.38 -3.25 1.42
CA GLY A 245 -1.31 -3.90 2.16
C GLY A 245 0.00 -3.97 1.36
N ALA A 246 -0.07 -4.26 0.06
CA ALA A 246 1.10 -4.19 -0.83
C ALA A 246 1.62 -2.75 -0.97
N VAL A 247 0.71 -1.76 -1.06
CA VAL A 247 1.06 -0.35 -0.96
C VAL A 247 1.75 -0.07 0.37
N SER A 248 1.17 -0.48 1.51
CA SER A 248 1.76 -0.31 2.85
C SER A 248 3.19 -0.88 2.95
N VAL A 249 3.41 -2.11 2.47
CA VAL A 249 4.73 -2.75 2.39
C VAL A 249 5.70 -1.94 1.53
N SER A 250 5.24 -1.43 0.39
CA SER A 250 6.06 -0.58 -0.48
C SER A 250 6.38 0.79 0.14
N LEU A 251 5.46 1.40 0.90
CA LEU A 251 5.73 2.62 1.67
C LEU A 251 6.73 2.37 2.80
N HIS A 252 6.68 1.19 3.43
CA HIS A 252 7.67 0.76 4.43
C HIS A 252 9.08 0.55 3.86
N LEU A 253 9.23 0.25 2.56
CA LEU A 253 10.53 0.23 1.85
C LEU A 253 11.11 1.63 1.67
N LEU A 254 10.27 2.65 1.48
CA LEU A 254 10.68 4.05 1.30
C LEU A 254 10.98 4.72 2.63
N SER A 255 10.09 4.57 3.62
CA SER A 255 10.13 5.30 4.88
C SER A 255 11.47 5.11 5.63
N PRO A 256 12.12 6.20 6.07
CA PRO A 256 13.35 6.11 6.86
C PRO A 256 13.13 5.44 8.22
N LEU A 257 11.89 5.43 8.73
CA LEU A 257 11.54 4.87 10.04
C LEU A 257 11.49 3.33 10.03
N SER A 258 10.90 2.72 9.01
CA SER A 258 10.69 1.26 8.95
C SER A 258 11.76 0.47 8.22
N ARG A 259 12.57 1.09 7.36
CA ARG A 259 13.51 0.38 6.45
C ARG A 259 14.55 -0.53 7.12
N ASN A 260 14.75 -0.42 8.44
CA ASN A 260 15.66 -1.26 9.23
C ASN A 260 14.95 -2.35 10.06
N LEU A 261 13.62 -2.36 10.13
CA LEU A 261 12.83 -3.28 10.96
C LEU A 261 12.61 -4.65 10.30
N PHE A 262 12.63 -4.70 8.98
CA PHE A 262 12.43 -5.92 8.19
C PHE A 262 13.58 -6.15 7.20
N SER A 263 13.61 -7.33 6.59
CA SER A 263 14.69 -7.81 5.72
C SER A 263 14.31 -7.69 4.25
N GLN A 264 13.15 -8.22 3.83
CA GLN A 264 12.69 -8.32 2.44
C GLN A 264 11.20 -8.00 2.31
N ALA A 265 10.69 -7.83 1.08
CA ALA A 265 9.30 -7.46 0.83
C ALA A 265 8.65 -8.24 -0.32
N ILE A 266 7.38 -8.61 -0.13
CA ILE A 266 6.48 -9.12 -1.17
C ILE A 266 5.29 -8.15 -1.32
N MET A 267 4.94 -7.78 -2.54
CA MET A 267 3.90 -6.79 -2.84
C MET A 267 2.95 -7.35 -3.92
N GLN A 268 1.78 -7.83 -3.51
CA GLN A 268 0.79 -8.43 -4.40
C GLN A 268 -0.20 -7.35 -4.90
N SER A 269 -0.31 -7.16 -6.22
CA SER A 269 -1.30 -6.27 -6.85
C SER A 269 -1.36 -4.83 -6.32
N GLY A 270 -0.24 -4.28 -5.80
CA GLY A 270 -0.18 -2.89 -5.33
C GLY A 270 1.24 -2.36 -5.14
N ALA A 271 1.40 -1.03 -5.25
CA ALA A 271 2.65 -0.32 -5.03
C ALA A 271 2.41 1.18 -4.77
N ALA A 272 3.33 1.85 -4.06
CA ALA A 272 3.29 3.28 -3.70
C ALA A 272 3.25 4.26 -4.91
N THR A 273 3.42 3.74 -6.12
CA THR A 273 3.32 4.44 -7.42
C THR A 273 1.89 4.43 -7.99
N ALA A 274 0.95 3.69 -7.40
CA ALA A 274 -0.45 3.67 -7.82
C ALA A 274 -1.14 5.02 -7.53
N PRO A 275 -2.07 5.49 -8.40
CA PRO A 275 -2.67 6.82 -8.29
C PRO A 275 -3.51 7.03 -7.03
N TRP A 276 -3.99 5.94 -6.42
CA TRP A 276 -4.81 5.93 -5.20
C TRP A 276 -4.00 5.71 -3.91
N ALA A 277 -2.70 5.43 -4.01
CA ALA A 277 -1.86 5.08 -2.87
C ALA A 277 -1.60 6.25 -1.90
N ILE A 278 -1.59 7.48 -2.41
CA ILE A 278 -1.30 8.71 -1.65
C ILE A 278 -2.14 9.87 -2.20
N ILE A 279 -2.76 10.65 -1.33
CA ILE A 279 -3.40 11.93 -1.69
C ILE A 279 -2.56 13.15 -1.26
N SER A 280 -2.89 14.32 -1.81
CA SER A 280 -2.26 15.57 -1.36
C SER A 280 -2.74 15.97 0.04
N ARG A 281 -1.85 16.61 0.83
CA ARG A 281 -2.20 17.23 2.13
C ARG A 281 -3.43 18.12 2.03
N GLU A 282 -3.52 18.89 0.93
CA GLU A 282 -4.62 19.83 0.66
C GLU A 282 -5.96 19.13 0.49
N GLU A 283 -6.06 18.15 -0.42
CA GLU A 283 -7.30 17.40 -0.63
C GLU A 283 -7.65 16.54 0.59
N SER A 284 -6.67 16.04 1.36
CA SER A 284 -6.93 15.33 2.61
C SER A 284 -7.57 16.22 3.68
N ILE A 285 -7.09 17.47 3.84
CA ILE A 285 -7.75 18.48 4.69
C ILE A 285 -9.19 18.74 4.20
N LEU A 286 -9.38 18.91 2.88
CA LEU A 286 -10.71 19.17 2.32
C LEU A 286 -11.68 17.99 2.52
N ARG A 287 -11.22 16.74 2.39
CA ARG A 287 -12.03 15.55 2.69
C ARG A 287 -12.37 15.43 4.18
N GLY A 288 -11.42 15.75 5.07
CA GLY A 288 -11.70 15.83 6.51
C GLY A 288 -12.73 16.89 6.87
N ILE A 289 -12.72 18.04 6.19
CA ILE A 289 -13.72 19.11 6.32
C ILE A 289 -15.09 18.65 5.81
N ARG A 290 -15.15 17.98 4.65
CA ARG A 290 -16.40 17.38 4.11
C ARG A 290 -17.00 16.34 5.05
N LEU A 291 -16.17 15.47 5.65
CA LEU A 291 -16.61 14.52 6.68
C LEU A 291 -17.18 15.24 7.90
N ALA A 292 -16.51 16.30 8.38
CA ALA A 292 -17.00 17.12 9.49
C ALA A 292 -18.36 17.77 9.19
N GLU A 293 -18.56 18.28 7.97
CA GLU A 293 -19.85 18.81 7.51
C GLU A 293 -20.93 17.72 7.47
N ALA A 294 -20.61 16.54 6.89
CA ALA A 294 -21.53 15.41 6.77
C ALA A 294 -22.02 14.90 8.14
N VAL A 295 -21.14 14.78 9.14
CA VAL A 295 -21.52 14.40 10.51
C VAL A 295 -21.96 15.60 11.39
N HIS A 296 -22.22 16.77 10.79
CA HIS A 296 -22.74 17.97 11.46
C HIS A 296 -21.83 18.54 12.58
N CYS A 297 -20.52 18.36 12.43
CA CYS A 297 -19.51 19.03 13.24
C CYS A 297 -19.18 20.44 12.69
N PRO A 298 -18.53 21.31 13.50
CA PRO A 298 -17.88 22.51 12.99
C PRO A 298 -16.86 22.13 11.90
N HIS A 299 -16.88 22.83 10.78
CA HIS A 299 -16.10 22.50 9.57
C HIS A 299 -15.31 23.72 9.06
N SER A 300 -14.79 24.53 10.00
CA SER A 300 -13.98 25.72 9.68
C SER A 300 -12.52 25.34 9.42
N ARG A 301 -12.00 25.72 8.25
CA ARG A 301 -10.57 25.58 7.93
C ARG A 301 -9.68 26.48 8.80
N THR A 302 -10.18 27.62 9.29
CA THR A 302 -9.37 28.57 10.07
C THR A 302 -9.40 28.32 11.57
N ASP A 303 -10.32 27.48 12.05
CA ASP A 303 -10.39 27.03 13.45
C ASP A 303 -10.76 25.54 13.51
N MET A 304 -9.72 24.70 13.49
CA MET A 304 -9.85 23.25 13.46
C MET A 304 -10.03 22.62 14.85
N GLY A 305 -9.85 23.38 15.95
CA GLY A 305 -9.96 22.86 17.31
C GLY A 305 -11.35 22.26 17.61
N PRO A 306 -12.43 23.05 17.47
CA PRO A 306 -13.80 22.57 17.65
C PRO A 306 -14.21 21.47 16.66
N MET A 307 -13.64 21.46 15.44
CA MET A 307 -13.84 20.39 14.45
C MET A 307 -13.28 19.05 14.97
N ILE A 308 -12.01 19.05 15.39
CA ILE A 308 -11.30 17.86 15.90
C ILE A 308 -11.98 17.35 17.19
N GLU A 309 -12.33 18.24 18.11
CA GLU A 309 -13.01 17.88 19.36
C GLU A 309 -14.39 17.23 19.10
N CYS A 310 -15.13 17.75 18.11
CA CYS A 310 -16.42 17.17 17.71
C CYS A 310 -16.25 15.79 17.04
N LEU A 311 -15.30 15.64 16.11
CA LEU A 311 -15.01 14.38 15.43
C LEU A 311 -14.53 13.27 16.39
N ARG A 312 -13.82 13.62 17.48
CA ARG A 312 -13.47 12.65 18.54
C ARG A 312 -14.66 12.20 19.39
N LYS A 313 -15.78 12.95 19.38
CA LYS A 313 -16.99 12.64 20.16
C LYS A 313 -18.08 11.91 19.38
N LYS A 314 -17.95 11.78 18.06
CA LYS A 314 -18.85 10.95 17.23
C LYS A 314 -18.66 9.45 17.51
N SER A 315 -19.65 8.62 17.19
CA SER A 315 -19.38 7.17 17.11
C SER A 315 -18.42 6.90 15.94
N PRO A 316 -17.56 5.87 16.03
CA PRO A 316 -16.67 5.52 14.93
C PRO A 316 -17.49 5.06 13.70
N ASP A 317 -18.64 4.43 13.91
CA ASP A 317 -19.59 4.01 12.87
C ASP A 317 -20.18 5.20 12.12
N GLU A 318 -20.55 6.28 12.83
CA GLU A 318 -21.07 7.52 12.21
C GLU A 318 -20.00 8.18 11.32
N LEU A 319 -18.72 8.09 11.69
CA LEU A 319 -17.62 8.58 10.85
C LEU A 319 -17.48 7.74 9.57
N VAL A 320 -17.25 6.42 9.69
CA VAL A 320 -16.92 5.58 8.52
C VAL A 320 -18.05 5.48 7.49
N ASN A 321 -19.31 5.55 7.93
CA ASN A 321 -20.47 5.53 7.03
C ASN A 321 -20.73 6.87 6.33
N ASN A 322 -20.01 7.96 6.66
CA ASN A 322 -20.17 9.29 6.05
C ASN A 322 -18.91 9.77 5.30
N GLU A 323 -17.96 8.87 4.99
CA GLU A 323 -16.73 9.22 4.26
C GLU A 323 -16.91 9.34 2.74
N TRP A 324 -17.93 8.67 2.20
CA TRP A 324 -18.10 8.48 0.76
C TRP A 324 -18.96 9.58 0.14
N GLY A 325 -18.30 10.61 -0.38
CA GLY A 325 -18.89 11.63 -1.27
C GLY A 325 -18.74 11.27 -2.75
N THR A 326 -18.83 12.28 -3.62
CA THR A 326 -18.56 12.12 -5.06
C THR A 326 -17.06 11.92 -5.30
N LEU A 327 -16.65 10.68 -5.58
CA LEU A 327 -15.28 10.24 -5.85
C LEU A 327 -15.24 9.37 -7.12
N GLY A 328 -14.09 9.30 -7.77
CA GLY A 328 -13.90 8.43 -8.95
C GLY A 328 -13.74 6.95 -8.62
N ILE A 329 -13.70 6.09 -9.65
CA ILE A 329 -13.35 4.67 -9.46
C ILE A 329 -11.96 4.53 -8.84
N CYS A 330 -11.84 3.62 -7.87
CA CYS A 330 -10.62 3.41 -7.09
C CYS A 330 -10.08 4.67 -6.37
N GLU A 331 -10.89 5.69 -6.14
CA GLU A 331 -10.53 6.82 -5.27
C GLU A 331 -11.09 6.62 -3.86
N PHE A 332 -10.26 6.12 -2.94
CA PHE A 332 -10.67 5.91 -1.56
C PHE A 332 -10.63 7.22 -0.76
N PRO A 333 -11.57 7.49 0.18
CA PRO A 333 -11.67 8.80 0.85
C PRO A 333 -10.43 9.20 1.66
N PHE A 334 -9.99 8.34 2.58
CA PHE A 334 -8.87 8.60 3.48
C PHE A 334 -7.78 7.55 3.28
N VAL A 335 -6.63 8.00 2.78
CA VAL A 335 -5.45 7.20 2.41
C VAL A 335 -4.17 7.93 2.87
N PRO A 336 -2.98 7.33 2.79
CA PRO A 336 -1.73 7.98 3.17
C PRO A 336 -1.48 9.36 2.53
N ILE A 337 -0.71 10.19 3.24
CA ILE A 337 -0.24 11.51 2.80
C ILE A 337 1.27 11.66 3.01
N ILE A 338 1.89 12.65 2.36
CA ILE A 338 3.27 13.04 2.66
C ILE A 338 3.25 13.92 3.91
N ASP A 339 3.56 13.34 5.07
CA ASP A 339 3.49 13.98 6.39
C ASP A 339 4.75 14.82 6.72
N GLY A 340 5.90 14.44 6.19
CA GLY A 340 7.21 14.96 6.61
C GLY A 340 7.83 14.18 7.78
N SER A 341 7.39 12.94 8.04
CA SER A 341 7.89 12.11 9.14
C SER A 341 7.96 10.62 8.78
N PHE A 342 6.85 10.02 8.35
CA PHE A 342 6.84 8.70 7.74
C PHE A 342 7.34 8.76 6.28
N LEU A 343 6.97 9.81 5.54
CA LEU A 343 7.45 10.14 4.20
C LEU A 343 7.77 11.63 4.09
N ASP A 344 8.97 11.95 3.64
CA ASP A 344 9.46 13.32 3.39
C ASP A 344 9.28 13.76 1.92
N GLU A 345 9.11 12.82 0.99
CA GLU A 345 8.89 13.08 -0.43
C GLU A 345 7.90 12.09 -1.08
N LEU A 346 7.48 12.39 -2.31
CA LEU A 346 6.61 11.50 -3.10
C LEU A 346 7.33 10.21 -3.50
N PRO A 347 6.68 9.03 -3.49
CA PRO A 347 7.28 7.74 -3.86
C PRO A 347 8.04 7.72 -5.19
N VAL A 348 7.49 8.36 -6.24
CA VAL A 348 8.13 8.47 -7.56
C VAL A 348 9.47 9.24 -7.46
N ARG A 349 9.58 10.20 -6.54
CA ARG A 349 10.85 10.90 -6.25
C ARG A 349 11.79 10.03 -5.44
N SER A 350 11.34 9.36 -4.38
CA SER A 350 12.17 8.41 -3.62
C SER A 350 12.80 7.34 -4.50
N LEU A 351 12.03 6.81 -5.46
CA LEU A 351 12.53 5.85 -6.45
C LEU A 351 13.61 6.47 -7.37
N VAL A 352 13.40 7.68 -7.89
CA VAL A 352 14.37 8.39 -8.75
C VAL A 352 15.64 8.83 -7.99
N HIS A 353 15.49 9.34 -6.77
CA HIS A 353 16.58 9.68 -5.86
C HIS A 353 17.25 8.46 -5.21
N GLN A 354 16.72 7.26 -5.47
CA GLN A 354 17.17 5.99 -4.89
C GLN A 354 17.07 5.92 -3.35
N ASN A 355 16.30 6.81 -2.72
CA ASN A 355 16.05 6.91 -1.27
C ASN A 355 15.07 5.81 -0.81
N PHE A 356 15.54 4.56 -0.79
CA PHE A 356 14.73 3.39 -0.41
C PHE A 356 15.60 2.22 0.06
N LYS A 357 14.99 1.29 0.81
CA LYS A 357 15.64 0.08 1.30
C LYS A 357 16.17 -0.78 0.15
N LYS A 358 17.49 -0.90 0.04
CA LYS A 358 18.13 -1.85 -0.89
C LYS A 358 17.97 -3.27 -0.31
N THR A 359 17.17 -4.08 -0.99
CA THR A 359 16.87 -5.47 -0.64
C THR A 359 16.17 -6.17 -1.81
N ASN A 360 16.05 -7.49 -1.73
CA ASN A 360 15.29 -8.29 -2.68
C ASN A 360 13.79 -8.03 -2.53
N ILE A 361 13.06 -8.00 -3.65
CA ILE A 361 11.59 -7.86 -3.66
C ILE A 361 10.93 -8.89 -4.59
N LEU A 362 9.71 -9.32 -4.24
CA LEU A 362 8.83 -10.12 -5.09
C LEU A 362 7.51 -9.36 -5.28
N MET A 363 6.98 -9.25 -6.50
CA MET A 363 5.71 -8.55 -6.73
C MET A 363 5.00 -9.02 -8.00
N GLY A 364 3.78 -8.58 -8.23
CA GLY A 364 3.07 -8.94 -9.45
C GLY A 364 1.63 -8.44 -9.49
N SER A 365 0.91 -8.89 -10.51
CA SER A 365 -0.48 -8.52 -10.78
C SER A 365 -1.27 -9.72 -11.31
N ASN A 366 -2.59 -9.64 -11.19
CA ASN A 366 -3.55 -10.62 -11.70
C ASN A 366 -4.00 -10.19 -13.12
N THR A 367 -4.72 -11.04 -13.86
CA THR A 367 -5.08 -10.69 -15.25
C THR A 367 -6.19 -9.65 -15.35
N GLU A 368 -7.18 -9.66 -14.46
CA GLU A 368 -8.40 -8.82 -14.48
C GLU A 368 -8.53 -7.98 -13.19
N GLU A 369 -7.48 -7.22 -12.85
CA GLU A 369 -7.44 -6.31 -11.69
C GLU A 369 -8.58 -5.27 -11.65
N GLY A 370 -9.17 -4.92 -12.79
CA GLY A 370 -10.17 -3.85 -12.90
C GLY A 370 -11.59 -4.29 -12.56
N TYR A 371 -11.97 -5.54 -12.87
CA TYR A 371 -13.37 -5.96 -12.82
C TYR A 371 -14.02 -5.86 -11.45
N TYR A 372 -13.31 -6.15 -10.36
CA TYR A 372 -13.85 -6.02 -9.01
C TYR A 372 -14.36 -4.59 -8.77
N PHE A 373 -13.54 -3.58 -9.02
CA PHE A 373 -13.91 -2.17 -8.79
C PHE A 373 -15.01 -1.68 -9.75
N ILE A 374 -15.03 -2.17 -10.98
CA ILE A 374 -16.06 -1.83 -11.97
C ILE A 374 -17.43 -2.39 -11.55
N LEU A 375 -17.48 -3.59 -10.96
CA LEU A 375 -18.72 -4.21 -10.44
C LEU A 375 -19.41 -3.37 -9.34
N TYR A 376 -18.64 -2.67 -8.49
CA TYR A 376 -19.21 -1.79 -7.45
C TYR A 376 -19.42 -0.34 -7.92
N TYR A 377 -18.71 0.14 -8.95
CA TYR A 377 -18.80 1.52 -9.42
C TYR A 377 -19.81 1.73 -10.56
N LEU A 378 -19.92 0.79 -11.51
CA LEU A 378 -20.84 0.85 -12.65
C LEU A 378 -21.93 -0.24 -12.54
N THR A 379 -22.59 -0.34 -11.39
CA THR A 379 -23.51 -1.43 -11.01
C THR A 379 -24.63 -1.71 -12.02
N GLU A 380 -25.21 -0.69 -12.65
CA GLU A 380 -26.25 -0.84 -13.69
C GLU A 380 -25.71 -1.45 -15.00
N LEU A 381 -24.45 -1.14 -15.33
CA LEU A 381 -23.81 -1.57 -16.57
C LEU A 381 -23.07 -2.91 -16.41
N PHE A 382 -22.67 -3.24 -15.18
CA PHE A 382 -22.00 -4.47 -14.78
C PHE A 382 -22.82 -5.19 -13.68
N PRO A 383 -24.01 -5.73 -14.01
CA PRO A 383 -24.74 -6.58 -13.07
C PRO A 383 -23.93 -7.85 -12.78
N LYS A 384 -24.04 -8.37 -11.55
CA LYS A 384 -23.33 -9.56 -11.08
C LYS A 384 -24.01 -10.86 -11.57
N GLU A 385 -24.11 -10.98 -12.89
CA GLU A 385 -24.79 -12.01 -13.68
C GLU A 385 -23.88 -12.53 -14.81
N GLU A 386 -24.27 -13.63 -15.48
CA GLU A 386 -23.53 -14.16 -16.63
C GLU A 386 -23.90 -13.47 -17.96
N ASN A 387 -23.07 -13.64 -18.99
CA ASN A 387 -23.28 -13.14 -20.36
C ASN A 387 -23.35 -11.60 -20.53
N VAL A 388 -22.89 -10.82 -19.54
CA VAL A 388 -22.76 -9.36 -19.65
C VAL A 388 -21.87 -8.98 -20.85
N GLY A 389 -22.32 -8.02 -21.66
CA GLY A 389 -21.60 -7.45 -22.79
C GLY A 389 -21.94 -5.97 -22.95
N ILE A 390 -20.97 -5.17 -23.41
CA ILE A 390 -20.99 -3.71 -23.35
C ILE A 390 -21.04 -3.15 -24.77
N SER A 391 -22.12 -2.46 -25.15
CA SER A 391 -22.22 -1.84 -26.48
C SER A 391 -21.14 -0.77 -26.67
N ARG A 392 -20.84 -0.41 -27.93
CA ARG A 392 -19.84 0.62 -28.21
C ARG A 392 -20.21 1.99 -27.63
N GLU A 393 -21.49 2.32 -27.59
CA GLU A 393 -22.02 3.53 -26.95
C GLU A 393 -21.81 3.50 -25.43
N GLN A 394 -22.16 2.38 -24.78
CA GLN A 394 -21.93 2.17 -23.35
C GLN A 394 -20.44 2.22 -23.00
N TYR A 395 -19.56 1.67 -23.84
CA TYR A 395 -18.11 1.74 -23.68
C TYR A 395 -17.60 3.19 -23.72
N LEU A 396 -18.02 3.98 -24.71
CA LEU A 396 -17.59 5.38 -24.85
C LEU A 396 -18.07 6.24 -23.67
N GLN A 397 -19.24 5.95 -23.11
CA GLN A 397 -19.74 6.59 -21.89
C GLN A 397 -18.98 6.12 -20.64
N ALA A 398 -18.77 4.81 -20.46
CA ALA A 398 -18.00 4.27 -19.34
C ALA A 398 -16.55 4.79 -19.33
N VAL A 399 -15.89 4.94 -20.49
CA VAL A 399 -14.55 5.59 -20.58
C VAL A 399 -14.57 7.00 -20.00
N ARG A 400 -15.66 7.76 -20.15
CA ARG A 400 -15.81 9.10 -19.58
C ARG A 400 -16.02 9.09 -18.07
N GLU A 401 -16.79 8.12 -17.56
CA GLU A 401 -17.13 7.99 -16.13
C GLU A 401 -16.00 7.40 -15.29
N LEU A 402 -15.22 6.49 -15.86
CA LEU A 402 -14.01 5.90 -15.26
C LEU A 402 -12.80 6.84 -15.34
N ASN A 403 -12.80 7.81 -16.29
CA ASN A 403 -11.70 8.77 -16.48
C ASN A 403 -12.22 10.23 -16.47
N PRO A 404 -12.79 10.72 -15.35
CA PRO A 404 -13.42 12.04 -15.30
C PRO A 404 -12.42 13.20 -15.38
N TYR A 405 -11.17 13.01 -14.89
CA TYR A 405 -10.17 14.08 -14.76
C TYR A 405 -9.34 14.37 -16.02
N VAL A 406 -9.47 13.58 -17.09
CA VAL A 406 -8.83 13.89 -18.38
C VAL A 406 -9.67 14.87 -19.21
N ASN A 407 -9.02 15.56 -20.14
CA ASN A 407 -9.71 16.36 -21.16
C ASN A 407 -10.12 15.47 -22.36
N ASP A 408 -10.81 16.04 -23.36
CA ASP A 408 -11.32 15.25 -24.49
C ASP A 408 -10.22 14.64 -25.37
N ALA A 409 -9.06 15.28 -25.50
CA ALA A 409 -7.92 14.67 -26.21
C ALA A 409 -7.37 13.46 -25.42
N GLY A 410 -7.32 13.56 -24.09
CA GLY A 410 -6.99 12.44 -23.21
C GLY A 410 -8.01 11.29 -23.33
N ARG A 411 -9.32 11.58 -23.35
CA ARG A 411 -10.37 10.57 -23.58
C ARG A 411 -10.21 9.88 -24.93
N GLN A 412 -10.02 10.62 -26.02
CA GLN A 412 -9.83 10.02 -27.35
C GLN A 412 -8.58 9.15 -27.43
N ALA A 413 -7.50 9.51 -26.72
CA ALA A 413 -6.31 8.68 -26.58
C ALA A 413 -6.58 7.36 -25.83
N ILE A 414 -7.36 7.38 -24.75
CA ILE A 414 -7.76 6.18 -23.99
C ILE A 414 -8.67 5.29 -24.86
N VAL A 415 -9.67 5.87 -25.53
CA VAL A 415 -10.52 5.15 -26.49
C VAL A 415 -9.68 4.47 -27.58
N PHE A 416 -8.66 5.16 -28.12
CA PHE A 416 -7.78 4.61 -29.14
C PHE A 416 -6.93 3.45 -28.65
N GLU A 417 -6.32 3.56 -27.46
CA GLU A 417 -5.40 2.56 -26.92
C GLU A 417 -6.10 1.25 -26.53
N TYR A 418 -7.34 1.33 -26.03
CA TYR A 418 -8.10 0.19 -25.48
C TYR A 418 -9.15 -0.42 -26.42
N THR A 419 -9.34 0.12 -27.63
CA THR A 419 -10.24 -0.48 -28.62
C THR A 419 -9.58 -1.66 -29.34
N ASP A 420 -10.26 -2.80 -29.42
CA ASP A 420 -9.92 -3.86 -30.37
C ASP A 420 -10.31 -3.40 -31.79
N TRP A 421 -9.37 -2.78 -32.49
CA TRP A 421 -9.58 -2.22 -33.82
C TRP A 421 -9.84 -3.25 -34.94
N LEU A 422 -9.77 -4.55 -34.66
CA LEU A 422 -10.28 -5.58 -35.59
C LEU A 422 -11.80 -5.76 -35.45
N ASN A 423 -12.36 -5.56 -34.25
CA ASN A 423 -13.77 -5.76 -33.95
C ASN A 423 -14.27 -4.67 -32.96
N PRO A 424 -14.30 -3.38 -33.35
CA PRO A 424 -14.53 -2.27 -32.41
C PRO A 424 -15.93 -2.26 -31.79
N GLU A 425 -16.91 -2.91 -32.42
CA GLU A 425 -18.29 -3.03 -31.95
C GLU A 425 -18.56 -4.30 -31.10
N ASP A 426 -17.56 -5.19 -30.92
CA ASP A 426 -17.72 -6.45 -30.18
C ASP A 426 -18.02 -6.17 -28.69
N PRO A 427 -19.18 -6.61 -28.15
CA PRO A 427 -19.55 -6.28 -26.78
C PRO A 427 -18.68 -6.91 -25.70
N ILE A 428 -18.01 -8.04 -26.01
CA ILE A 428 -17.10 -8.73 -25.11
C ILE A 428 -15.73 -8.05 -25.12
N LYS A 429 -15.26 -7.58 -26.29
CA LYS A 429 -14.02 -6.78 -26.38
C LYS A 429 -14.17 -5.45 -25.67
N ASN A 430 -15.26 -4.73 -25.90
CA ASN A 430 -15.56 -3.47 -25.21
C ASN A 430 -15.67 -3.67 -23.68
N ARG A 431 -16.27 -4.77 -23.20
CA ARG A 431 -16.28 -5.11 -21.76
C ARG A 431 -14.88 -5.39 -21.20
N ASN A 432 -14.06 -6.18 -21.90
CA ASN A 432 -12.70 -6.53 -21.48
C ASN A 432 -11.76 -5.30 -21.50
N ALA A 433 -12.02 -4.33 -22.38
CA ALA A 433 -11.27 -3.10 -22.47
C ALA A 433 -11.43 -2.20 -21.23
N LEU A 434 -12.64 -2.14 -20.65
CA LEU A 434 -12.92 -1.37 -19.43
C LEU A 434 -12.17 -1.93 -18.21
N ASP A 435 -12.13 -3.25 -18.04
CA ASP A 435 -11.27 -3.89 -17.05
C ASP A 435 -9.80 -3.52 -17.26
N LYS A 436 -9.29 -3.68 -18.48
CA LYS A 436 -7.85 -3.47 -18.73
C LYS A 436 -7.44 -2.01 -18.50
N MET A 437 -8.24 -1.01 -18.86
CA MET A 437 -7.87 0.39 -18.59
C MET A 437 -7.82 0.71 -17.08
N VAL A 438 -8.75 0.17 -16.28
CA VAL A 438 -8.75 0.32 -14.82
C VAL A 438 -7.60 -0.47 -14.19
N GLY A 439 -7.46 -1.74 -14.56
CA GLY A 439 -6.43 -2.65 -14.06
C GLY A 439 -5.00 -2.24 -14.41
N ASP A 440 -4.79 -1.60 -15.56
CA ASP A 440 -3.50 -1.03 -15.93
C ASP A 440 -3.19 0.25 -15.16
N TYR A 441 -4.12 1.21 -15.15
CA TYR A 441 -3.88 2.52 -14.55
C TYR A 441 -3.75 2.48 -13.03
N HIS A 442 -4.63 1.73 -12.35
CA HIS A 442 -4.67 1.71 -10.89
C HIS A 442 -3.74 0.66 -10.26
N PHE A 443 -3.33 -0.40 -10.98
CA PHE A 443 -2.58 -1.52 -10.39
C PHE A 443 -1.34 -1.92 -11.21
N THR A 444 -1.53 -2.58 -12.36
CA THR A 444 -0.45 -3.28 -13.09
C THR A 444 0.70 -2.35 -13.48
N CYS A 445 0.42 -1.13 -13.92
CA CYS A 445 1.48 -0.21 -14.31
C CYS A 445 2.20 0.42 -13.12
N GLY A 446 1.51 0.67 -11.99
CA GLY A 446 2.14 1.06 -10.73
C GLY A 446 3.16 0.01 -10.26
N VAL A 447 2.73 -1.26 -10.20
CA VAL A 447 3.56 -2.42 -9.89
C VAL A 447 4.78 -2.51 -10.83
N ASN A 448 4.57 -2.39 -12.14
CA ASN A 448 5.64 -2.41 -13.15
C ASN A 448 6.65 -1.27 -12.98
N GLU A 449 6.23 -0.04 -12.66
CA GLU A 449 7.18 1.06 -12.43
C GLU A 449 8.02 0.81 -11.18
N PHE A 450 7.39 0.40 -10.07
CA PHE A 450 8.11 0.12 -8.83
C PHE A 450 9.14 -1.00 -9.02
N ALA A 451 8.74 -2.11 -9.67
CA ALA A 451 9.63 -3.21 -10.05
C ALA A 451 10.82 -2.74 -10.91
N HIS A 452 10.54 -1.96 -11.96
CA HIS A 452 11.57 -1.47 -12.88
C HIS A 452 12.57 -0.54 -12.16
N ARG A 453 12.09 0.41 -11.33
CA ARG A 453 12.94 1.33 -10.56
C ARG A 453 13.79 0.61 -9.51
N TYR A 454 13.28 -0.46 -8.90
CA TYR A 454 14.10 -1.29 -8.00
C TYR A 454 15.22 -2.00 -8.77
N ALA A 455 14.89 -2.61 -9.93
CA ALA A 455 15.85 -3.33 -10.77
C ALA A 455 16.93 -2.42 -11.37
N GLU A 456 16.61 -1.16 -11.72
CA GLU A 456 17.59 -0.14 -12.17
C GLU A 456 18.70 0.13 -11.14
N THR A 457 18.48 -0.21 -9.86
CA THR A 457 19.45 0.00 -8.78
C THR A 457 20.18 -1.29 -8.34
N GLY A 458 20.08 -2.36 -9.13
CA GLY A 458 20.84 -3.60 -8.91
C GLY A 458 20.29 -4.52 -7.80
N ASN A 459 19.09 -4.26 -7.28
CA ASN A 459 18.39 -5.19 -6.39
C ASN A 459 17.83 -6.38 -7.18
N ASN A 460 17.74 -7.55 -6.56
CA ASN A 460 17.00 -8.67 -7.17
C ASN A 460 15.50 -8.41 -7.05
N VAL A 461 14.83 -8.35 -8.21
CA VAL A 461 13.38 -8.22 -8.32
C VAL A 461 12.85 -9.53 -8.92
N PHE A 462 11.76 -10.07 -8.40
CA PHE A 462 11.06 -11.21 -8.98
C PHE A 462 9.62 -10.80 -9.28
N THR A 463 9.21 -10.76 -10.55
CA THR A 463 7.83 -10.41 -10.88
C THR A 463 7.00 -11.60 -11.34
N TYR A 464 5.70 -11.60 -11.00
CA TYR A 464 4.72 -12.56 -11.51
C TYR A 464 3.60 -11.89 -12.31
N TYR A 465 2.91 -12.71 -13.12
CA TYR A 465 1.59 -12.39 -13.66
C TYR A 465 0.67 -13.59 -13.37
N TYR A 466 -0.30 -13.42 -12.48
CA TYR A 466 -1.16 -14.50 -12.02
C TYR A 466 -2.36 -14.66 -12.95
N LYS A 467 -2.62 -15.91 -13.35
CA LYS A 467 -3.53 -16.24 -14.46
C LYS A 467 -4.40 -17.47 -14.18
N HIS A 468 -4.65 -17.79 -12.92
CA HIS A 468 -5.48 -18.94 -12.55
C HIS A 468 -6.80 -18.50 -11.91
N ARG A 469 -7.91 -18.77 -12.59
CA ARG A 469 -9.26 -18.66 -12.03
C ARG A 469 -9.62 -19.97 -11.34
N SER A 470 -9.98 -19.90 -10.06
CA SER A 470 -10.43 -21.08 -9.30
C SER A 470 -11.67 -21.72 -9.95
N LYS A 471 -11.72 -23.05 -10.01
CA LYS A 471 -12.87 -23.81 -10.55
C LYS A 471 -14.18 -23.57 -9.78
N ASN A 472 -14.07 -23.16 -8.52
CA ASN A 472 -15.15 -22.82 -7.59
C ASN A 472 -15.33 -21.30 -7.38
N ASN A 473 -14.69 -20.43 -8.19
CA ASN A 473 -14.81 -18.97 -8.04
C ASN A 473 -16.30 -18.55 -8.21
N PRO A 474 -16.91 -17.87 -7.21
CA PRO A 474 -18.36 -17.61 -7.17
C PRO A 474 -18.81 -16.42 -8.02
N TRP A 475 -17.89 -15.60 -8.53
CA TRP A 475 -18.20 -14.47 -9.41
C TRP A 475 -18.57 -14.95 -10.81
N PRO A 476 -19.25 -14.13 -11.65
CA PRO A 476 -19.55 -14.51 -13.03
C PRO A 476 -18.29 -14.89 -13.84
N SER A 477 -18.41 -15.87 -14.72
CA SER A 477 -17.31 -16.48 -15.49
C SER A 477 -16.45 -15.47 -16.26
N TRP A 478 -17.07 -14.37 -16.71
CA TRP A 478 -16.41 -13.32 -17.47
C TRP A 478 -15.47 -12.43 -16.64
N THR A 479 -15.53 -12.49 -15.31
CA THR A 479 -14.65 -11.72 -14.41
C THR A 479 -13.18 -12.17 -14.45
N GLY A 480 -12.86 -13.28 -15.13
CA GLY A 480 -11.48 -13.70 -15.36
C GLY A 480 -10.76 -14.09 -14.08
N VAL A 481 -9.60 -13.49 -13.81
CA VAL A 481 -8.84 -13.63 -12.57
C VAL A 481 -8.70 -12.26 -11.90
N MET A 482 -9.54 -12.01 -10.91
CA MET A 482 -9.70 -10.66 -10.34
C MET A 482 -8.57 -10.28 -9.36
N HIS A 483 -8.60 -9.03 -8.91
CA HIS A 483 -7.86 -8.56 -7.74
C HIS A 483 -8.00 -9.57 -6.56
N ALA A 484 -6.90 -9.85 -5.86
CA ALA A 484 -6.81 -10.80 -4.73
C ALA A 484 -7.12 -12.30 -4.98
N ASP A 485 -7.46 -12.75 -6.21
CA ASP A 485 -7.74 -14.18 -6.53
C ASP A 485 -6.56 -15.15 -6.24
N GLU A 486 -5.33 -14.64 -6.01
CA GLU A 486 -4.15 -15.43 -5.68
C GLU A 486 -3.96 -15.68 -4.17
N ILE A 487 -4.60 -14.89 -3.30
CA ILE A 487 -4.42 -14.97 -1.84
C ILE A 487 -4.75 -16.37 -1.32
N ASN A 488 -5.88 -16.96 -1.74
CA ASN A 488 -6.31 -18.31 -1.35
C ASN A 488 -5.21 -19.36 -1.59
N TYR A 489 -4.43 -19.21 -2.67
CA TYR A 489 -3.35 -20.12 -3.05
C TYR A 489 -2.04 -19.85 -2.30
N VAL A 490 -1.77 -18.60 -1.92
CA VAL A 490 -0.63 -18.17 -1.09
C VAL A 490 -0.79 -18.60 0.37
N PHE A 491 -2.02 -18.61 0.92
CA PHE A 491 -2.30 -19.06 2.29
C PHE A 491 -2.52 -20.57 2.42
N GLY A 492 -2.83 -21.25 1.31
CA GLY A 492 -2.95 -22.71 1.26
C GLY A 492 -4.38 -23.25 1.30
N GLU A 493 -5.40 -22.41 1.12
CA GLU A 493 -6.81 -22.84 1.21
C GLU A 493 -7.15 -24.05 0.33
N PRO A 494 -6.61 -24.22 -0.90
CA PRO A 494 -6.81 -25.43 -1.69
C PRO A 494 -6.44 -26.76 -1.00
N LEU A 495 -5.53 -26.75 -0.02
CA LEU A 495 -5.16 -27.94 0.75
C LEU A 495 -6.20 -28.29 1.83
N ASN A 496 -7.25 -27.49 2.03
CA ASN A 496 -8.38 -27.82 2.90
C ASN A 496 -9.37 -28.73 2.16
N PRO A 497 -9.54 -30.02 2.56
CA PRO A 497 -10.43 -30.94 1.87
C PRO A 497 -11.90 -30.51 1.86
N GLY A 498 -12.33 -29.65 2.79
CA GLY A 498 -13.69 -29.13 2.86
C GLY A 498 -14.02 -28.00 1.86
N LYS A 499 -13.03 -27.49 1.11
CA LYS A 499 -13.20 -26.37 0.16
C LYS A 499 -13.35 -26.80 -1.31
N ASN A 500 -13.27 -28.11 -1.60
CA ASN A 500 -13.55 -28.71 -2.92
C ASN A 500 -12.73 -28.17 -4.12
N TYR A 501 -11.52 -27.65 -3.87
CA TYR A 501 -10.55 -27.36 -4.94
C TYR A 501 -10.06 -28.65 -5.60
N SER A 502 -9.65 -28.58 -6.88
CA SER A 502 -9.20 -29.78 -7.60
C SER A 502 -7.75 -30.16 -7.31
N PRO A 503 -7.32 -31.42 -7.60
CA PRO A 503 -5.96 -31.87 -7.33
C PRO A 503 -4.86 -31.01 -7.98
N GLU A 504 -5.14 -30.44 -9.15
CA GLU A 504 -4.19 -29.56 -9.84
C GLU A 504 -4.08 -28.18 -9.18
N GLU A 505 -5.16 -27.70 -8.55
CA GLU A 505 -5.21 -26.47 -7.76
C GLU A 505 -4.47 -26.63 -6.41
N VAL A 506 -4.58 -27.81 -5.80
CA VAL A 506 -3.79 -28.22 -4.62
C VAL A 506 -2.29 -28.15 -4.91
N GLU A 507 -1.82 -28.77 -6.00
CA GLU A 507 -0.40 -28.76 -6.39
C GLU A 507 0.08 -27.39 -6.90
N PHE A 508 -0.82 -26.53 -7.36
CA PHE A 508 -0.52 -25.14 -7.69
C PHE A 508 -0.36 -24.28 -6.42
N SER A 509 -1.23 -24.43 -5.42
CA SER A 509 -1.10 -23.74 -4.13
C SER A 509 0.18 -24.15 -3.39
N LYS A 510 0.51 -25.45 -3.30
CA LYS A 510 1.79 -25.93 -2.75
C LYS A 510 3.00 -25.23 -3.38
N ARG A 511 2.97 -25.06 -4.70
CA ARG A 511 4.01 -24.38 -5.49
C ARG A 511 4.05 -22.88 -5.22
N LEU A 512 2.93 -22.20 -5.03
CA LEU A 512 2.87 -20.78 -4.64
C LEU A 512 3.39 -20.56 -3.21
N MET A 513 2.89 -21.31 -2.22
CA MET A 513 3.40 -21.30 -0.85
C MET A 513 4.92 -21.51 -0.81
N ARG A 514 5.42 -22.51 -1.56
CA ARG A 514 6.85 -22.79 -1.68
C ARG A 514 7.65 -21.62 -2.24
N TYR A 515 7.18 -20.96 -3.29
CA TYR A 515 7.86 -19.78 -3.84
C TYR A 515 7.91 -18.61 -2.84
N TRP A 516 6.78 -18.28 -2.20
CA TRP A 516 6.69 -17.18 -1.22
C TRP A 516 7.59 -17.44 -0.02
N ALA A 517 7.58 -18.66 0.52
CA ALA A 517 8.38 -19.02 1.68
C ALA A 517 9.87 -19.24 1.34
N ASN A 518 10.22 -19.73 0.15
CA ASN A 518 11.60 -19.77 -0.34
C ASN A 518 12.19 -18.36 -0.49
N PHE A 519 11.41 -17.43 -1.04
CA PHE A 519 11.78 -16.03 -1.08
C PHE A 519 11.97 -15.49 0.34
N ALA A 520 10.98 -15.65 1.23
CA ALA A 520 11.07 -15.17 2.61
C ALA A 520 12.24 -15.79 3.43
N ARG A 521 12.73 -16.97 3.04
CA ARG A 521 13.92 -17.60 3.61
C ARG A 521 15.23 -17.04 3.05
N SER A 522 15.32 -16.82 1.74
CA SER A 522 16.60 -16.71 1.01
C SER A 522 16.78 -15.46 0.14
N GLY A 523 15.70 -14.74 -0.17
CA GLY A 523 15.68 -13.72 -1.21
C GLY A 523 15.49 -14.21 -2.63
N ASN A 524 15.26 -15.51 -2.85
CA ASN A 524 14.97 -16.08 -4.17
C ASN A 524 13.85 -17.13 -4.06
N PRO A 525 12.72 -16.98 -4.77
CA PRO A 525 11.62 -17.96 -4.70
C PRO A 525 12.02 -19.35 -5.20
N SER A 526 13.03 -19.44 -6.09
CA SER A 526 13.45 -20.70 -6.68
C SER A 526 14.32 -21.57 -5.75
N ILE A 527 14.93 -21.00 -4.70
CA ILE A 527 15.91 -21.73 -3.87
C ILE A 527 15.24 -22.36 -2.65
N ASN A 528 15.24 -23.70 -2.60
CA ASN A 528 14.69 -24.48 -1.50
C ASN A 528 15.65 -24.49 -0.28
N PRO A 529 15.18 -24.87 0.93
CA PRO A 529 16.02 -24.94 2.14
C PRO A 529 17.25 -25.86 2.03
N SER A 530 17.27 -26.81 1.08
CA SER A 530 18.41 -27.68 0.77
C SER A 530 19.45 -27.05 -0.16
N GLY A 531 19.15 -25.91 -0.76
CA GLY A 531 19.94 -25.29 -1.85
C GLY A 531 19.48 -25.69 -3.26
N ASP A 532 18.61 -26.71 -3.39
CA ASP A 532 18.09 -27.15 -4.69
C ASP A 532 17.17 -26.09 -5.33
N SER A 533 17.22 -25.95 -6.65
CA SER A 533 16.30 -25.08 -7.40
C SER A 533 14.94 -25.76 -7.65
N THR A 534 13.85 -24.98 -7.67
CA THR A 534 12.52 -25.44 -8.07
C THR A 534 12.49 -25.89 -9.53
N LYS A 535 11.61 -26.85 -9.85
CA LYS A 535 11.45 -27.44 -11.20
C LYS A 535 11.30 -26.40 -12.32
N ILE A 536 10.66 -25.27 -12.02
CA ILE A 536 10.67 -24.07 -12.86
C ILE A 536 11.49 -23.03 -12.12
N ASN A 537 12.54 -22.52 -12.76
CA ASN A 537 13.35 -21.43 -12.22
C ASN A 537 12.63 -20.11 -12.50
N TRP A 538 12.28 -19.37 -11.46
CA TRP A 538 11.75 -18.01 -11.57
C TRP A 538 12.93 -17.05 -11.87
N PRO A 539 12.95 -16.38 -13.04
CA PRO A 539 14.03 -15.45 -13.38
C PRO A 539 13.99 -14.17 -12.54
N VAL A 540 15.15 -13.54 -12.35
CA VAL A 540 15.21 -12.16 -11.86
C VAL A 540 14.69 -11.22 -12.95
N HIS A 541 13.77 -10.33 -12.59
CA HIS A 541 13.32 -9.21 -13.39
C HIS A 541 14.45 -8.18 -13.50
N THR A 542 15.12 -8.17 -14.64
CA THR A 542 16.20 -7.22 -14.93
C THR A 542 15.64 -5.90 -15.47
N ALA A 543 16.36 -4.79 -15.29
CA ALA A 543 15.89 -3.48 -15.75
C ALA A 543 15.67 -3.41 -17.28
N SER A 544 16.40 -4.21 -18.05
CA SER A 544 16.35 -4.32 -19.51
C SER A 544 15.42 -5.44 -20.00
N GLY A 545 15.52 -6.65 -19.45
CA GLY A 545 14.76 -7.82 -19.88
C GLY A 545 13.35 -7.89 -19.30
N ARG A 546 13.11 -7.26 -18.13
CA ARG A 546 11.81 -7.13 -17.47
C ARG A 546 11.04 -8.46 -17.37
N GLU A 547 11.77 -9.51 -17.02
CA GLU A 547 11.31 -10.89 -16.90
C GLU A 547 10.19 -11.01 -15.87
N TYR A 548 9.15 -11.80 -16.17
CA TYR A 548 8.13 -12.21 -15.21
C TYR A 548 7.78 -13.69 -15.35
N LEU A 549 7.41 -14.35 -14.26
CA LEU A 549 6.86 -15.71 -14.29
C LEU A 549 5.33 -15.65 -14.34
N SER A 550 4.71 -16.23 -15.37
CA SER A 550 3.26 -16.43 -15.34
C SER A 550 2.89 -17.56 -14.37
N LEU A 551 1.97 -17.28 -13.46
CA LEU A 551 1.51 -18.23 -12.43
C LEU A 551 0.13 -18.76 -12.82
N ALA A 552 0.12 -19.99 -13.31
CA ALA A 552 -1.08 -20.76 -13.61
C ALA A 552 -0.83 -22.25 -13.39
N VAL A 553 -1.89 -23.00 -13.06
CA VAL A 553 -1.86 -24.43 -12.74
C VAL A 553 -1.03 -25.25 -13.76
N ASN A 554 -1.39 -25.17 -15.05
CA ASN A 554 -0.87 -26.03 -16.12
C ASN A 554 0.08 -25.33 -17.13
N SER A 555 0.28 -24.02 -17.04
CA SER A 555 0.85 -23.20 -18.13
C SER A 555 1.89 -22.16 -17.70
N SER A 556 2.55 -22.38 -16.56
CA SER A 556 3.55 -21.45 -16.02
C SER A 556 4.73 -21.28 -16.99
N SER A 557 4.93 -20.08 -17.50
CA SER A 557 5.97 -19.74 -18.50
C SER A 557 6.58 -18.36 -18.24
N ILE A 558 7.81 -18.14 -18.68
CA ILE A 558 8.51 -16.85 -18.56
C ILE A 558 8.02 -15.91 -19.67
N GLY A 559 7.66 -14.68 -19.29
CA GLY A 559 7.38 -13.58 -20.21
C GLY A 559 8.29 -12.39 -19.93
N HIS A 560 8.20 -11.37 -20.79
CA HIS A 560 9.00 -10.15 -20.71
C HIS A 560 8.09 -8.92 -20.87
N GLY A 561 8.32 -7.87 -20.08
CA GLY A 561 7.65 -6.57 -20.25
C GLY A 561 6.12 -6.64 -20.14
N LEU A 562 5.62 -7.15 -19.01
CA LEU A 562 4.19 -7.26 -18.71
C LEU A 562 3.43 -5.96 -19.05
N ARG A 563 2.53 -6.00 -20.05
CA ARG A 563 1.68 -4.87 -20.49
C ARG A 563 2.46 -3.56 -20.75
N VAL A 564 3.71 -3.69 -21.22
CA VAL A 564 4.65 -2.56 -21.34
C VAL A 564 4.22 -1.46 -22.31
N LYS A 565 3.40 -1.77 -23.33
CA LYS A 565 2.85 -0.79 -24.26
C LYS A 565 1.83 0.10 -23.54
N GLU A 566 0.90 -0.53 -22.85
CA GLU A 566 -0.20 0.12 -22.11
C GLU A 566 0.33 0.90 -20.90
N CYS A 567 1.38 0.41 -20.24
CA CYS A 567 2.05 1.17 -19.19
C CYS A 567 2.88 2.34 -19.74
N ALA A 568 3.50 2.23 -20.92
CA ALA A 568 4.11 3.37 -21.60
C ALA A 568 3.07 4.41 -22.03
N PHE A 569 1.86 3.99 -22.40
CA PHE A 569 0.73 4.89 -22.63
C PHE A 569 0.40 5.70 -21.37
N TRP A 570 0.12 5.05 -20.23
CA TRP A 570 -0.25 5.73 -18.98
C TRP A 570 0.89 6.56 -18.37
N GLN A 571 2.14 6.09 -18.43
CA GLN A 571 3.25 6.69 -17.69
C GLN A 571 4.13 7.64 -18.51
N LYS A 572 3.92 7.73 -19.84
CA LYS A 572 4.72 8.58 -20.73
C LYS A 572 3.85 9.36 -21.71
N TYR A 573 3.01 8.69 -22.49
CA TYR A 573 2.23 9.35 -23.56
C TYR A 573 1.10 10.23 -23.01
N LEU A 574 0.17 9.68 -22.23
CA LEU A 574 -1.00 10.42 -21.76
C LEU A 574 -0.62 11.64 -20.87
N PRO A 575 0.38 11.57 -19.95
CA PRO A 575 0.80 12.74 -19.18
C PRO A 575 1.37 13.86 -20.06
N GLN A 576 2.12 13.53 -21.12
CA GLN A 576 2.63 14.51 -22.08
C GLN A 576 1.51 15.12 -22.93
N LEU A 577 0.55 14.30 -23.39
CA LEU A 577 -0.63 14.76 -24.12
C LEU A 577 -1.47 15.72 -23.26
N MET A 578 -1.73 15.37 -22.00
CA MET A 578 -2.46 16.22 -21.05
C MET A 578 -1.71 17.54 -20.80
N ALA A 579 -0.38 17.51 -20.60
CA ALA A 579 0.42 18.72 -20.44
C ALA A 579 0.42 19.64 -21.68
N ALA A 580 0.32 19.07 -22.89
CA ALA A 580 0.26 19.83 -24.14
C ALA A 580 -1.14 20.34 -24.52
N THR A 581 -2.20 19.73 -23.99
CA THR A 581 -3.61 20.02 -24.37
C THR A 581 -4.41 20.75 -23.30
N ASN A 582 -3.98 20.68 -22.03
CA ASN A 582 -4.54 21.50 -20.97
C ASN A 582 -4.21 22.98 -21.23
N LYS A 583 -5.23 23.75 -21.60
CA LYS A 583 -5.12 25.21 -21.72
C LYS A 583 -4.79 25.78 -20.33
N PRO A 584 -3.79 26.67 -20.18
CA PRO A 584 -3.62 27.40 -18.94
C PRO A 584 -4.88 28.23 -18.68
N GLU A 585 -5.34 28.30 -17.43
CA GLU A 585 -6.38 29.26 -17.08
C GLU A 585 -5.88 30.69 -17.35
N PRO A 586 -6.69 31.57 -17.94
CA PRO A 586 -6.36 32.99 -17.96
C PRO A 586 -6.28 33.48 -16.50
N PRO A 587 -5.27 34.29 -16.13
CA PRO A 587 -5.04 34.65 -14.73
C PRO A 587 -6.26 35.32 -14.12
N LYS A 588 -6.79 34.73 -13.05
CA LYS A 588 -7.94 35.20 -12.27
C LYS A 588 -7.57 36.43 -11.40
N ASN A 589 -7.08 37.50 -12.04
CA ASN A 589 -7.13 38.90 -11.61
C ASN A 589 -6.37 39.83 -12.59
N CYS A 590 -6.82 39.91 -13.84
CA CYS A 590 -6.57 41.09 -14.68
C CYS A 590 -7.74 42.08 -14.54
N THR A 591 -7.77 42.83 -13.44
CA THR A 591 -8.68 43.97 -13.29
C THR A 591 -8.28 45.07 -14.27
N ASN A 592 -9.20 45.45 -15.16
CA ASN A 592 -8.95 46.47 -16.18
C ASN A 592 -8.91 47.89 -15.59
N SER A 593 -7.80 48.26 -14.95
CA SER A 593 -7.47 49.64 -14.57
C SER A 593 -6.39 50.21 -15.51
N ALA A 594 -6.83 50.67 -16.68
CA ALA A 594 -5.95 51.30 -17.66
C ALA A 594 -5.47 52.69 -17.20
N ALA A 595 -4.44 52.72 -16.36
CA ALA A 595 -3.73 53.94 -15.97
C ALA A 595 -2.47 54.12 -16.87
N PRO A 596 -2.35 55.23 -17.63
CA PRO A 596 -1.21 55.44 -18.53
C PRO A 596 0.05 55.82 -17.74
N VAL A 597 0.94 54.85 -17.53
CA VAL A 597 2.27 55.08 -16.93
C VAL A 597 3.12 55.91 -17.89
N LYS A 598 3.44 57.16 -17.50
CA LYS A 598 4.40 58.00 -18.23
C LYS A 598 5.82 57.47 -18.00
N VAL A 599 6.50 57.12 -19.08
CA VAL A 599 7.95 56.84 -19.05
C VAL A 599 8.72 58.16 -19.17
N PRO A 600 9.61 58.51 -18.22
CA PRO A 600 10.52 59.64 -18.38
C PRO A 600 11.67 59.29 -19.34
N TYR A 601 12.05 60.25 -20.19
CA TYR A 601 13.28 60.18 -20.97
C TYR A 601 14.48 60.61 -20.11
N GLU A 602 15.58 59.86 -20.17
CA GLU A 602 16.93 60.42 -19.97
C GLU A 602 17.81 60.04 -21.17
N ILE A 603 18.72 60.94 -21.56
CA ILE A 603 19.56 60.82 -22.76
C ILE A 603 21.01 61.15 -22.43
N PHE A 604 21.85 60.13 -22.30
CA PHE A 604 23.31 60.17 -22.46
C PHE A 604 23.79 58.77 -22.89
N GLY A 605 24.78 58.58 -23.77
CA GLY A 605 25.47 59.59 -24.58
C GLY A 605 26.73 59.05 -25.30
N VAL A 606 26.57 58.62 -26.56
CA VAL A 606 27.64 58.31 -27.55
C VAL A 606 28.53 57.07 -27.28
N GLY A 607 28.78 56.27 -28.32
CA GLY A 607 29.67 55.10 -28.26
C GLY A 607 29.72 54.28 -29.55
N VAL A 608 29.98 54.92 -30.70
CA VAL A 608 29.92 54.26 -32.03
C VAL A 608 31.24 53.60 -32.41
N VAL A 609 31.20 52.31 -32.75
CA VAL A 609 32.14 51.66 -33.68
C VAL A 609 31.34 50.84 -34.68
N ILE A 610 31.61 51.03 -35.97
CA ILE A 610 30.94 50.33 -37.08
C ILE A 610 31.96 49.40 -37.75
N ALA A 611 31.55 48.15 -38.00
CA ALA A 611 32.24 47.24 -38.90
C ALA A 611 31.20 46.59 -39.83
N THR A 612 31.18 47.01 -41.10
CA THR A 612 30.20 46.55 -42.11
C THR A 612 30.71 45.34 -42.91
N GLY A 613 29.86 44.32 -43.07
CA GLY A 613 30.01 43.25 -44.07
C GLY A 613 28.68 43.02 -44.80
N LEU A 614 28.68 43.01 -46.14
CA LEU A 614 27.47 43.14 -46.97
C LEU A 614 27.34 42.01 -48.00
N ALA A 615 26.25 41.22 -47.90
CA ALA A 615 25.58 40.41 -48.94
C ALA A 615 24.31 39.82 -48.29
N LYS A 616 23.04 39.92 -48.74
CA LYS A 616 22.39 39.88 -50.08
C LYS A 616 22.65 38.55 -50.82
N THR A 617 21.66 37.84 -51.38
CA THR A 617 20.32 38.26 -51.85
C THR A 617 19.31 37.08 -51.92
N THR A 618 18.00 37.38 -52.03
CA THR A 618 16.86 36.55 -52.54
C THR A 618 16.59 35.17 -51.88
N TRP A 619 15.42 34.88 -51.30
CA TRP A 619 14.03 34.81 -51.83
C TRP A 619 13.75 33.72 -52.88
N PHE A 620 12.89 32.75 -52.53
CA PHE A 620 11.76 32.32 -53.38
C PHE A 620 10.62 31.70 -52.53
N LYS A 621 9.38 31.75 -53.03
CA LYS A 621 8.15 31.15 -52.46
C LYS A 621 7.37 30.45 -53.57
N TYR A 622 6.86 29.25 -53.32
CA TYR A 622 5.64 28.59 -53.87
C TYR A 622 5.46 27.32 -52.99
N ILE A 623 4.33 26.97 -52.37
CA ILE A 623 2.92 26.91 -52.79
C ILE A 623 2.71 25.89 -53.93
N ILE A 624 2.35 24.66 -53.56
CA ILE A 624 0.93 24.24 -53.50
C ILE A 624 0.65 23.81 -52.05
#